data_AF-A0A6I6NFS0-F1
#
_entry.id   AF-A0A6I6NFS0-F1
#
_cell.length_a   1.000
_cell.length_b   1.000
_cell.length_c   1.000
_cell.angle_alpha   90.00
_cell.angle_beta   90.00
_cell.angle_gamma   90.00
#
_symmetry.space_group_name_H-M   'P 1'
#
loop_
_entity.id
_entity.type
_entity.pdbx_description
1 polymer ?
#
loop_
_entity_poly.entity_id
_entity_poly.type
_entity_poly.pdbx_seq_one_letter_code
_entity_poly.pdbx_strand_id
1 'polypeptide(L)'
;MSLLVEVFVREPDGRMRILDVPDDVYQSGGFESWRTTVWGSPTVRSLGARFLPLLAEDDLCVEPAQVSGLHDEVALLGARLDDIARGTGSPRHQIGLRLRIIEESCRTALEVKGGVLIW
;
A
#
# COMPACT_ATOMS: atom_id res chain seq x y z
N MET A 1 -3.56 4.65 15.78
CA MET A 1 -3.53 5.29 14.46
C MET A 1 -3.27 4.21 13.42
N SER A 2 -3.92 4.31 12.26
CA SER A 2 -3.81 3.35 11.15
C SER A 2 -3.41 4.08 9.89
N LEU A 3 -2.62 3.43 9.05
CA LEU A 3 -2.33 3.91 7.71
C LEU A 3 -3.60 3.83 6.87
N LEU A 4 -3.96 4.94 6.24
CA LEU A 4 -5.02 5.05 5.24
C LEU A 4 -4.44 4.72 3.86
N VAL A 5 -5.27 4.17 2.96
CA VAL A 5 -4.88 3.84 1.59
C VAL A 5 -5.89 4.47 0.65
N GLU A 6 -5.54 5.61 0.09
CA GLU A 6 -6.43 6.42 -0.72
C GLU A 6 -6.05 6.38 -2.19
N VAL A 7 -7.05 6.45 -3.05
CA VAL A 7 -6.87 6.63 -4.50
C VAL A 7 -7.05 8.10 -4.82
N PHE A 8 -6.18 8.66 -5.64
CA PHE A 8 -6.29 10.04 -6.07
C PHE A 8 -6.18 10.18 -7.58
N VAL A 9 -6.64 11.30 -8.12
CA VAL A 9 -6.33 11.73 -9.49
C VAL A 9 -5.57 13.05 -9.46
N ARG A 10 -4.78 13.29 -10.51
CA ARG A 10 -4.16 14.59 -10.76
C ARG A 10 -5.11 15.43 -11.62
N GLU A 11 -5.50 16.58 -11.10
CA GLU A 11 -6.25 17.57 -11.87
C GLU A 11 -5.35 18.18 -12.97
N PRO A 12 -5.93 18.85 -13.99
CA PRO A 12 -5.14 19.49 -15.05
C PRO A 12 -4.11 20.51 -14.56
N ASP A 13 -4.33 21.09 -13.38
CA ASP A 13 -3.41 22.02 -12.71
C ASP A 13 -2.33 21.32 -11.86
N GLY A 14 -2.29 19.99 -11.86
CA GLY A 14 -1.36 19.16 -11.10
C GLY A 14 -1.75 18.90 -9.65
N ARG A 15 -2.83 19.51 -9.14
CA ARG A 15 -3.29 19.24 -7.78
C ARG A 15 -3.79 17.82 -7.64
N MET A 16 -3.52 17.24 -6.47
CA MET A 16 -4.06 15.95 -6.07
C MET A 16 -5.51 16.15 -5.61
N ARG A 17 -6.42 15.33 -6.12
CA ARG A 17 -7.76 15.15 -5.56
C ARG A 17 -7.96 13.69 -5.19
N ILE A 18 -8.10 13.45 -3.88
CA ILE A 18 -8.48 12.15 -3.33
C ILE A 18 -9.89 11.81 -3.83
N LEU A 19 -10.10 10.56 -4.19
CA LEU A 19 -11.41 10.04 -4.57
C LEU A 19 -12.13 9.56 -3.32
N ASP A 20 -13.32 10.10 -3.08
CA ASP A 20 -14.15 9.69 -1.97
C ASP A 20 -14.56 8.22 -2.15
N VAL A 21 -14.39 7.43 -1.09
CA VAL A 21 -15.02 6.13 -0.94
C VAL A 21 -16.16 6.21 0.07
N PRO A 22 -17.17 5.33 -0.04
CA PRO A 22 -18.21 5.24 0.98
C PRO A 22 -17.62 5.00 2.39
N ASP A 23 -18.22 5.63 3.40
CA ASP A 23 -17.73 5.59 4.80
C ASP A 23 -17.62 4.18 5.40
N ASP A 24 -18.34 3.20 4.84
CA ASP A 24 -18.31 1.80 5.26
C ASP A 24 -17.16 0.99 4.64
N VAL A 25 -16.40 1.58 3.70
CA VAL A 25 -15.25 0.94 3.06
C VAL A 25 -14.00 1.17 3.89
N TYR A 26 -13.53 0.10 4.53
CA TYR A 26 -12.34 0.14 5.37
C TYR A 26 -11.04 0.11 4.55
N GLN A 27 -10.45 1.29 4.30
CA GLN A 27 -9.22 1.46 3.51
C GLN A 27 -7.96 1.60 4.38
N SER A 28 -7.65 0.59 5.18
CA SER A 28 -6.44 0.63 6.01
C SER A 28 -5.31 -0.24 5.47
N GLY A 29 -4.12 0.36 5.40
CA GLY A 29 -2.83 -0.26 5.10
C GLY A 29 -2.13 -0.88 6.31
N GLY A 30 -2.79 -0.89 7.48
CA GLY A 30 -2.25 -1.45 8.73
C GLY A 30 -2.14 -0.42 9.84
N PHE A 31 -1.46 -0.80 10.93
CA PHE A 31 -1.21 0.11 12.04
C PHE A 31 -0.12 1.12 11.67
N GLU A 32 -0.12 2.28 12.31
CA GLU A 32 0.95 3.28 12.13
C GLU A 32 2.35 2.67 12.38
N SER A 33 2.48 1.82 13.40
CA SER A 33 3.72 1.12 13.69
C SER A 33 4.18 0.17 12.59
N TRP A 34 3.30 -0.24 11.66
CA TRP A 34 3.65 -1.14 10.56
C TRP A 34 4.50 -0.46 9.48
N ARG A 35 4.54 0.87 9.45
CA ARG A 35 5.53 1.63 8.65
C ARG A 35 6.93 1.05 8.80
N THR A 36 7.38 0.82 10.04
CA THR A 36 8.73 0.34 10.34
C THR A 36 8.77 -1.14 10.70
N THR A 37 7.73 -1.67 11.36
CA THR A 37 7.73 -3.07 11.85
C THR A 37 7.33 -4.11 10.81
N VAL A 38 6.58 -3.73 9.78
CA VAL A 38 6.13 -4.65 8.72
C VAL A 38 6.62 -4.18 7.35
N TRP A 39 6.09 -3.07 6.84
CA TRP A 39 6.36 -2.58 5.48
C TRP A 39 7.82 -2.18 5.29
N GLY A 40 8.37 -1.45 6.24
CA GLY A 40 9.79 -1.07 6.32
C GLY A 40 10.75 -2.18 6.74
N SER A 41 10.24 -3.38 7.08
CA SER A 41 11.07 -4.42 7.68
C SER A 41 12.17 -4.91 6.73
N PRO A 42 13.33 -5.38 7.26
CA PRO A 42 14.35 -6.03 6.45
C PRO A 42 13.81 -7.21 5.64
N THR A 43 12.83 -7.94 6.18
CA THR A 43 12.14 -9.05 5.50
C THR A 43 11.48 -8.58 4.22
N VAL A 44 10.62 -7.55 4.27
CA VAL A 44 9.92 -7.04 3.08
C VAL A 44 10.92 -6.46 2.06
N ARG A 45 11.94 -5.73 2.52
CA ARG A 45 13.02 -5.23 1.66
C ARG A 45 13.78 -6.36 0.95
N SER A 46 14.10 -7.44 1.67
CA SER A 46 14.84 -8.60 1.14
C SER A 46 14.07 -9.37 0.06
N LEU A 47 12.74 -9.26 0.05
CA LEU A 47 11.88 -9.85 -0.97
C LEU A 47 11.90 -9.05 -2.29
N GLY A 48 12.54 -7.87 -2.31
CA GLY A 48 12.66 -7.03 -3.50
C GLY A 48 11.65 -5.89 -3.58
N ALA A 49 10.86 -5.66 -2.53
CA ALA A 49 9.95 -4.52 -2.45
C ALA A 49 10.73 -3.19 -2.43
N ARG A 50 10.18 -2.20 -3.13
CA ARG A 50 10.72 -0.86 -3.36
C ARG A 50 9.73 0.25 -2.97
N PHE A 51 8.43 0.01 -2.99
CA PHE A 51 7.41 1.01 -2.65
C PHE A 51 7.04 0.97 -1.17
N LEU A 52 6.44 -0.11 -0.69
CA LEU A 52 5.99 -0.23 0.71
C LEU A 52 7.10 0.01 1.74
N PRO A 53 8.37 -0.36 1.50
CA PRO A 53 9.46 -0.03 2.43
C PRO A 53 9.72 1.46 2.64
N LEU A 54 9.28 2.33 1.74
CA LEU A 54 9.42 3.79 1.86
C LEU A 54 8.51 4.35 2.97
N LEU A 55 7.44 3.64 3.33
CA LEU A 55 6.56 4.02 4.45
C LEU A 55 7.29 4.17 5.78
N ALA A 56 8.46 3.53 5.92
CA ALA A 56 9.31 3.65 7.10
C ALA A 56 9.90 5.06 7.29
N GLU A 57 9.96 5.85 6.22
CA GLU A 57 10.63 7.15 6.19
C GLU A 57 9.62 8.30 6.05
N ASP A 58 8.56 8.12 5.25
CA ASP A 58 7.53 9.13 5.01
C ASP A 58 6.23 8.49 4.48
N ASP A 59 5.22 9.31 4.20
CA ASP A 59 4.04 8.91 3.43
C ASP A 59 4.42 8.43 2.02
N LEU A 60 3.69 7.43 1.53
CA LEU A 60 3.94 6.85 0.21
C LEU A 60 2.94 7.40 -0.79
N CYS A 61 3.41 8.28 -1.68
CA CYS A 61 2.65 8.76 -2.83
C CYS A 61 3.15 8.07 -4.11
N VAL A 62 2.31 7.20 -4.70
CA VAL A 62 2.59 6.50 -5.96
C VAL A 62 1.82 7.18 -7.09
N GLU A 63 2.53 7.83 -8.01
CA GLU A 63 1.93 8.50 -9.16
C GLU A 63 1.30 7.52 -10.16
N PRO A 64 0.35 7.97 -11.01
CA PRO A 64 -0.36 7.09 -11.95
C PRO A 64 0.53 6.20 -12.81
N ALA A 65 1.67 6.72 -13.26
CA ALA A 65 2.62 5.97 -14.08
C ALA A 65 3.35 4.84 -13.33
N GLN A 66 3.32 4.86 -12.00
CA GLN A 66 4.03 3.93 -11.12
C GLN A 66 3.12 2.91 -10.45
N VAL A 67 1.78 3.08 -10.54
CA VAL A 67 0.80 2.21 -9.87
C VAL A 67 0.93 0.76 -10.28
N SER A 68 1.24 0.47 -11.56
CA SER A 68 1.49 -0.91 -12.00
C SER A 68 2.66 -1.55 -11.24
N GLY A 69 3.71 -0.79 -10.94
CA GLY A 69 4.83 -1.26 -10.14
C GLY A 69 4.46 -1.56 -8.69
N LEU A 70 3.62 -0.72 -8.07
CA LEU A 70 3.09 -1.02 -6.73
C LEU A 70 2.18 -2.25 -6.75
N HIS A 71 1.32 -2.39 -7.76
CA HIS A 71 0.43 -3.54 -7.92
C HIS A 71 1.23 -4.85 -8.04
N ASP A 72 2.29 -4.87 -8.85
CA ASP A 72 3.19 -6.02 -8.98
C ASP A 72 3.92 -6.34 -7.68
N GLU A 73 4.36 -5.32 -6.94
CA GLU A 73 4.98 -5.49 -5.62
C GLU A 73 4.00 -6.10 -4.61
N VAL A 74 2.76 -5.63 -4.57
CA VAL A 74 1.72 -6.17 -3.67
C VAL A 74 1.45 -7.64 -4.01
N ALA A 75 1.40 -8.01 -5.29
CA ALA A 75 1.26 -9.40 -5.72
C ALA A 75 2.47 -10.25 -5.30
N LEU A 76 3.69 -9.74 -5.45
CA LEU A 76 4.92 -10.40 -4.98
C LEU A 76 4.88 -10.67 -3.47
N LEU A 77 4.51 -9.67 -2.67
CA LEU A 77 4.41 -9.81 -1.22
C LEU A 77 3.26 -10.75 -0.81
N GLY A 78 2.15 -10.72 -1.55
CA GLY A 78 1.03 -11.64 -1.40
C GLY A 78 1.45 -13.11 -1.57
N ALA A 79 2.29 -13.39 -2.56
CA ALA A 79 2.86 -14.73 -2.79
C ALA A 79 3.85 -15.18 -1.70
N ARG A 80 4.33 -14.24 -0.86
CA ARG A 80 5.35 -14.48 0.18
C ARG A 80 4.85 -14.15 1.59
N LEU A 81 3.54 -14.18 1.80
CA LEU A 81 2.88 -13.85 3.08
C LEU A 81 3.44 -14.60 4.30
N ASP A 82 3.74 -15.89 4.15
CA ASP A 82 4.26 -16.71 5.25
C ASP A 82 5.66 -16.27 5.69
N ASP A 83 6.50 -15.83 4.74
CA ASP A 83 7.84 -15.31 5.04
C ASP A 83 7.75 -13.97 5.76
N ILE A 84 6.84 -13.09 5.35
CA ILE A 84 6.61 -11.78 5.99
C ILE A 84 6.07 -11.98 7.42
N ALA A 85 5.07 -12.85 7.60
CA ALA A 85 4.49 -13.13 8.90
C ALA A 85 5.54 -13.69 9.88
N ARG A 86 6.36 -14.65 9.42
CA ARG A 86 7.44 -15.21 10.22
C ARG A 86 8.52 -14.18 10.55
N GLY A 87 8.94 -13.39 9.56
CA GLY A 87 10.04 -12.43 9.70
C GLY A 87 9.69 -11.18 10.51
N THR A 88 8.40 -10.85 10.65
CA THR A 88 7.93 -9.68 11.41
C THR A 88 7.23 -10.05 12.71
N GLY A 89 6.91 -11.33 12.92
CA GLY A 89 6.08 -11.79 14.04
C GLY A 89 4.61 -11.34 13.96
N SER A 90 4.20 -10.71 12.86
CA SER A 90 2.84 -10.20 12.68
C SER A 90 1.87 -11.27 12.18
N PRO A 91 0.58 -11.21 12.54
CA PRO A 91 -0.39 -12.22 12.10
C PRO A 91 -0.57 -12.23 10.57
N ARG A 92 -0.28 -13.36 9.93
CA ARG A 92 -0.40 -13.59 8.48
C ARG A 92 -1.73 -13.09 7.90
N HIS A 93 -2.85 -13.39 8.57
CA HIS A 93 -4.17 -13.02 8.09
C HIS A 93 -4.39 -11.50 8.06
N GLN A 94 -3.77 -10.75 8.98
CA GLN A 94 -3.84 -9.29 8.98
C GLN A 94 -3.01 -8.73 7.83
N ILE A 95 -1.77 -9.20 7.64
CA ILE A 95 -0.92 -8.77 6.50
C ILE A 95 -1.64 -9.03 5.18
N GLY A 96 -2.21 -10.22 5.00
CA GLY A 96 -2.96 -10.59 3.79
C GLY A 96 -4.22 -9.75 3.58
N LEU A 97 -4.89 -9.31 4.64
CA LEU A 97 -6.00 -8.36 4.51
C LEU A 97 -5.51 -6.99 4.02
N ARG A 98 -4.40 -6.48 4.57
CA ARG A 98 -3.84 -5.17 4.17
C ARG A 98 -3.34 -5.16 2.74
N LEU A 99 -2.64 -6.21 2.31
CA LEU A 99 -2.20 -6.32 0.92
C LEU A 99 -3.38 -6.36 -0.04
N ARG A 100 -4.47 -7.06 0.28
CA ARG A 100 -5.68 -7.05 -0.56
C ARG A 100 -6.32 -5.67 -0.70
N ILE A 101 -6.41 -4.92 0.40
CA ILE A 101 -6.90 -3.54 0.37
C ILE A 101 -6.04 -2.67 -0.55
N ILE A 102 -4.71 -2.75 -0.42
CA ILE A 102 -3.79 -1.98 -1.26
C ILE A 102 -3.90 -2.43 -2.73
N GLU A 103 -4.05 -3.73 -2.99
CA GLU A 103 -4.25 -4.28 -4.33
C GLU A 103 -5.54 -3.75 -4.98
N GLU A 104 -6.64 -3.74 -4.25
CA GLU A 104 -7.92 -3.18 -4.70
C GLU A 104 -7.79 -1.69 -5.01
N SER A 105 -7.15 -0.91 -4.14
CA SER A 105 -6.85 0.51 -4.41
C SER A 105 -5.97 0.70 -5.65
N CYS A 106 -4.99 -0.17 -5.89
CA CYS A 106 -4.18 -0.13 -7.11
C CYS A 106 -5.01 -0.42 -8.35
N ARG A 107 -5.93 -1.40 -8.32
CA ARG A 107 -6.83 -1.69 -9.45
C ARG A 107 -7.72 -0.49 -9.76
N THR A 108 -8.35 0.09 -8.74
CA THR A 108 -9.17 1.31 -8.90
C THR A 108 -8.34 2.46 -9.46
N ALA A 109 -7.12 2.68 -8.96
CA ALA A 109 -6.23 3.71 -9.47
C ALA A 109 -5.88 3.48 -10.95
N LEU A 110 -5.61 2.25 -11.37
CA LEU A 110 -5.36 1.91 -12.79
C LEU A 110 -6.57 2.21 -13.68
N GLU A 111 -7.79 1.86 -13.22
CA GLU A 111 -9.03 2.11 -13.97
C GLU A 111 -9.28 3.61 -14.22
N VAL A 112 -9.02 4.44 -13.20
CA VAL A 112 -9.23 5.90 -13.27
C VAL A 112 -8.01 6.68 -13.75
N LYS A 113 -6.91 5.99 -14.09
CA LYS A 113 -5.59 6.60 -14.41
C LYS A 113 -5.10 7.52 -13.28
N GLY A 114 -5.40 7.14 -12.05
CA GLY A 114 -5.03 7.81 -10.80
C GLY A 114 -3.79 7.21 -10.15
N GLY A 115 -3.42 7.75 -8.99
CA GLY A 115 -2.36 7.27 -8.12
C GLY A 115 -2.89 6.71 -6.80
N VAL A 116 -1.98 6.23 -5.95
CA VAL A 116 -2.28 5.71 -4.61
C VAL A 116 -1.47 6.49 -3.57
N LEU A 117 -2.13 6.93 -2.50
CA LEU A 117 -1.51 7.57 -1.34
C LEU A 117 -1.68 6.67 -0.10
N ILE A 118 -0.59 6.45 0.64
CA ILE A 118 -0.62 5.74 1.91
C ILE A 118 0.02 6.60 3.00
N TRP A 119 -0.75 6.94 4.04
CA TRP A 119 -0.37 7.89 5.10
C TRP A 119 -1.03 7.57 6.45
#